data_AF-A6JSB0-F1
#
_entry.id   AF-A6JSB0-F1
#
_cell.length_a   1.000
_cell.length_b   1.000
_cell.length_c   1.000
_cell.angle_alpha   90.00
_cell.angle_beta   90.00
_cell.angle_gamma   90.00
#
_symmetry.space_group_name_H-M   'P 1'
#
loop_
_entity.id
_entity.type
_entity.pdbx_description
1 polymer ?
#
loop_
_entity_poly.entity_id
_entity_poly.type
_entity_poly.pdbx_seq_one_letter_code
_entity_poly.pdbx_strand_id
1 'polypeptide(L)'
;MSPQGQVLSAHVSGRVVMKSYLSGMPECKFGMNDKIVIEKQGKGTADETSKSGKQSIAIDDCTFHQCVRLSKFDSERSISFIPPDGEFELMRYRTTKDIILPFRVIPLVREVGRTKLEVKVVIKSNFKPSLLAQKIEVRIPTPLNTSGVQVICMKGKAKYKASENAIVWKIKRMAGMKESQISAEIELLPTNDKKKWARPPISMNFEVPFAPSGLKVRYLKVFEPKLNYSDHDVIKWVRYIGRSGIYETRC
;
A
#
# COMPACT_ATOMS: atom_id res chain seq x y z
N MET A 1 -3.50 -12.24 -5.48
CA MET A 1 -3.27 -13.36 -4.55
C MET A 1 -4.02 -14.60 -5.07
N SER A 2 -3.44 -15.80 -4.93
CA SER A 2 -4.09 -17.06 -5.29
C SER A 2 -5.22 -17.41 -4.32
N PRO A 3 -6.09 -18.38 -4.65
CA PRO A 3 -7.13 -18.85 -3.72
C PRO A 3 -6.58 -19.41 -2.41
N GLN A 4 -5.37 -19.99 -2.44
CA GLN A 4 -4.66 -20.53 -1.27
C GLN A 4 -3.95 -19.44 -0.45
N GLY A 5 -4.01 -18.18 -0.88
CA GLY A 5 -3.38 -17.06 -0.19
C GLY A 5 -1.91 -16.82 -0.56
N GLN A 6 -1.41 -17.44 -1.63
CA GLN A 6 -0.06 -17.18 -2.15
C GLN A 6 -0.04 -15.87 -2.94
N VAL A 7 1.02 -15.08 -2.75
CA VAL A 7 1.24 -13.85 -3.52
C VAL A 7 1.72 -14.22 -4.92
N LEU A 8 0.89 -13.96 -5.93
CA LEU A 8 1.21 -14.22 -7.34
C LEU A 8 2.02 -13.09 -7.97
N SER A 9 1.71 -11.85 -7.60
CA SER A 9 2.40 -10.63 -8.03
C SER A 9 2.22 -9.58 -6.96
N ALA A 10 3.28 -8.86 -6.64
CA ALA A 10 3.26 -7.70 -5.76
C ALA A 10 4.29 -6.69 -6.27
N HIS A 11 3.85 -5.45 -6.46
CA HIS A 11 4.73 -4.33 -6.73
C HIS A 11 4.12 -3.06 -6.13
N VAL A 12 4.97 -2.13 -5.71
CA VAL A 12 4.58 -0.82 -5.19
C VAL A 12 5.20 0.22 -6.11
N SER A 13 4.37 1.13 -6.61
CA SER A 13 4.81 2.36 -7.25
C SER A 13 4.64 3.50 -6.25
N GLY A 14 5.73 4.14 -5.87
CA GLY A 14 5.74 5.24 -4.91
C GLY A 14 6.26 6.53 -5.52
N ARG A 15 5.88 7.65 -4.90
CA ARG A 15 6.43 8.97 -5.22
C ARG A 15 6.67 9.76 -3.93
N VAL A 16 7.67 10.62 -3.97
CA VAL A 16 7.98 11.57 -2.91
C VAL A 16 7.61 12.94 -3.43
N VAL A 17 6.57 13.53 -2.84
CA VAL A 17 6.13 14.90 -3.14
C VAL A 17 6.65 15.79 -2.02
N MET A 18 7.40 16.83 -2.39
CA MET A 18 7.95 17.81 -1.47
C MET A 18 7.18 19.11 -1.60
N LYS A 19 6.90 19.75 -0.47
CA LYS A 19 6.38 21.12 -0.39
C LYS A 19 7.44 21.97 0.31
N SER A 20 8.21 22.73 -0.45
CA SER A 20 9.25 23.62 0.06
C SER A 20 8.68 25.00 0.28
N TYR A 21 8.98 25.58 1.43
CA TYR A 21 8.79 26.99 1.73
C TYR A 21 10.07 27.45 2.44
N LEU A 22 11.14 27.58 1.66
CA LEU A 22 12.49 27.86 2.15
C LEU A 22 12.96 29.19 1.55
N SER A 23 13.64 30.00 2.35
CA SER A 23 14.20 31.27 1.88
C SER A 23 15.50 31.03 1.10
N GLY A 24 15.72 31.77 0.01
CA GLY A 24 16.98 31.70 -0.74
C GLY A 24 17.04 30.55 -1.76
N MET A 25 18.21 29.93 -1.87
CA MET A 25 18.49 28.82 -2.80
C MET A 25 19.23 27.68 -2.07
N PRO A 26 18.58 27.03 -1.10
CA PRO A 26 19.25 26.05 -0.26
C PRO A 26 19.59 24.76 -1.03
N GLU A 27 20.77 24.19 -0.79
CA GLU A 27 21.09 22.82 -1.18
C GLU A 27 20.48 21.85 -0.16
N CYS A 28 19.58 20.98 -0.61
CA CYS A 28 18.94 19.95 0.18
C CYS A 28 19.56 18.58 -0.07
N LYS A 29 19.68 17.76 0.99
CA LYS A 29 20.07 16.34 0.90
C LYS A 29 19.00 15.46 1.53
N PHE A 30 18.43 14.56 0.73
CA PHE A 30 17.40 13.62 1.16
C PHE A 30 17.98 12.21 1.34
N GLY A 31 17.79 11.65 2.53
CA GLY A 31 18.25 10.32 2.88
C GLY A 31 17.08 9.40 3.21
N MET A 32 17.08 8.19 2.64
CA MET A 32 16.12 7.13 2.94
C MET A 32 16.82 5.85 3.39
N ASN A 33 16.05 4.87 3.86
CA ASN A 33 16.53 3.55 4.27
C ASN A 33 16.84 2.61 3.09
N ASP A 34 17.54 3.11 2.06
CA ASP A 34 17.97 2.31 0.91
C ASP A 34 18.91 1.18 1.36
N LYS A 35 18.60 -0.05 0.97
CA LYS A 35 19.37 -1.25 1.30
C LYS A 35 20.83 -1.13 0.89
N ILE A 36 21.12 -0.58 -0.29
CA ILE A 36 22.49 -0.45 -0.81
C ILE A 36 23.30 0.51 0.07
N VAL A 37 22.69 1.60 0.50
CA VAL A 37 23.33 2.61 1.36
C VAL A 37 23.60 2.04 2.76
N ILE A 38 22.63 1.28 3.30
CA ILE A 38 22.76 0.66 4.63
C ILE A 38 23.86 -0.41 4.63
N GLU A 39 23.95 -1.24 3.59
CA GLU A 39 24.98 -2.27 3.48
C GLU A 39 26.39 -1.67 3.32
N LYS A 40 26.55 -0.56 2.57
CA LYS A 40 27.83 0.17 2.47
C LYS A 40 28.27 0.77 3.81
N GLN A 41 27.34 1.27 4.62
CA GLN A 41 27.63 1.82 5.96
C GLN A 41 27.85 0.73 7.02
N GLY A 42 27.31 -0.48 6.83
CA GLY A 42 27.35 -1.58 7.79
C GLY A 42 28.65 -2.39 7.84
N LYS A 43 29.62 -2.14 6.96
CA LYS A 43 30.92 -2.85 6.94
C LYS A 43 31.93 -2.39 8.01
N GLY A 44 31.57 -1.45 8.89
CA GLY A 44 32.50 -0.81 9.84
C GLY A 44 32.53 -1.35 11.27
N THR A 45 31.57 -2.18 11.70
CA THR A 45 31.54 -2.70 13.08
C THR A 45 30.85 -4.06 13.11
N ALA A 46 31.64 -5.11 13.25
CA ALA A 46 31.14 -6.44 13.56
C ALA A 46 30.64 -6.45 15.01
N ASP A 47 29.32 -6.50 15.18
CA ASP A 47 28.69 -6.94 16.41
C ASP A 47 27.43 -7.73 16.05
N GLU A 48 27.56 -9.06 16.01
CA GLU A 48 26.58 -10.01 15.46
C GLU A 48 25.34 -10.24 16.34
N THR A 49 25.18 -9.50 17.44
CA THR A 49 24.14 -9.75 18.45
C THR A 49 22.94 -8.82 18.40
N SER A 50 22.82 -7.93 17.41
CA SER A 50 21.65 -7.06 17.21
C SER A 50 21.01 -7.14 15.82
N LYS A 51 20.62 -8.35 15.40
CA LYS A 51 19.73 -8.59 14.23
C LYS A 51 18.28 -8.09 14.45
N SER A 52 18.08 -6.98 15.17
CA SER A 52 16.78 -6.31 15.26
C SER A 52 16.60 -5.30 14.11
N GLY A 53 16.29 -5.83 12.93
CA GLY A 53 15.26 -5.27 12.06
C GLY A 53 15.33 -3.81 11.62
N LYS A 54 16.49 -3.30 11.19
CA LYS A 54 16.50 -2.07 10.35
C LYS A 54 15.94 -2.43 8.97
N GLN A 55 14.62 -2.36 8.84
CA GLN A 55 13.92 -2.58 7.58
C GLN A 55 14.48 -1.62 6.52
N SER A 56 15.16 -2.17 5.52
CA SER A 56 15.66 -1.44 4.37
C SER A 56 14.74 -1.65 3.17
N ILE A 57 14.72 -0.69 2.25
CA ILE A 57 13.96 -0.82 0.99
C ILE A 57 14.90 -1.23 -0.13
N ALA A 58 14.49 -2.23 -0.90
CA ALA A 58 15.09 -2.56 -2.19
C ALA A 58 14.32 -1.83 -3.30
N ILE A 59 14.93 -0.79 -3.87
CA ILE A 59 14.36 -0.04 -4.98
C ILE A 59 14.79 -0.72 -6.29
N ASP A 60 13.82 -1.04 -7.15
CA ASP A 60 14.11 -1.67 -8.44
C ASP A 60 14.55 -0.61 -9.46
N ASP A 61 13.75 0.45 -9.57
CA ASP A 61 14.02 1.61 -10.42
C ASP A 61 13.49 2.89 -9.75
N CYS A 62 14.11 4.02 -10.09
CA CYS A 62 13.68 5.33 -9.65
C CYS A 62 13.97 6.40 -10.70
N THR A 63 13.12 7.41 -10.72
CA THR A 63 13.26 8.60 -11.55
C THR A 63 13.25 9.83 -10.65
N PHE A 64 14.01 10.85 -11.02
CA PHE A 64 14.19 12.05 -10.21
C PHE A 64 13.70 13.29 -10.94
N HIS A 65 13.34 14.31 -10.18
CA HIS A 65 13.14 15.65 -10.72
C HIS A 65 14.46 16.22 -11.27
N GLN A 66 14.36 17.12 -12.25
CA GLN A 66 15.53 17.76 -12.88
C GLN A 66 16.44 18.53 -11.91
N CYS A 67 15.95 18.88 -10.72
CA CYS A 67 16.73 19.57 -9.70
C CYS A 67 17.74 18.66 -8.98
N VAL A 68 17.66 17.33 -9.16
CA VAL A 68 18.52 16.35 -8.51
C VAL A 68 19.83 16.18 -9.28
N ARG A 69 20.96 16.26 -8.56
CA ARG A 69 22.29 16.04 -9.12
C ARG A 69 22.57 14.53 -9.26
N LEU A 70 22.24 13.95 -10.41
CA LEU A 70 22.39 12.52 -10.68
C LEU A 70 23.83 12.00 -10.48
N SER A 71 24.84 12.79 -10.82
CA SER A 71 26.25 12.42 -10.63
C SER A 71 26.61 12.10 -9.17
N LYS A 72 26.02 12.82 -8.20
CA LYS A 72 26.18 12.54 -6.76
C LYS A 72 25.39 11.31 -6.31
N PHE A 73 24.27 11.01 -6.97
CA PHE A 73 23.49 9.81 -6.68
C PHE A 73 24.22 8.54 -7.16
N ASP A 74 24.84 8.58 -8.34
CA ASP A 74 25.54 7.41 -8.88
C ASP A 74 26.78 7.04 -8.06
N SER A 75 27.54 8.04 -7.59
CA SER A 75 28.74 7.83 -6.77
C SER A 75 28.42 7.52 -5.31
N GLU A 76 27.61 8.36 -4.65
CA GLU A 76 27.41 8.35 -3.20
C GLU A 76 26.05 7.77 -2.79
N ARG A 77 25.14 7.49 -3.74
CA ARG A 77 23.73 7.17 -3.47
C ARG A 77 23.03 8.23 -2.60
N SER A 78 23.45 9.48 -2.78
CA SER A 78 22.96 10.65 -2.05
C SER A 78 22.09 11.52 -2.96
N ILE A 79 20.84 11.78 -2.56
CA ILE A 79 19.92 12.64 -3.32
C ILE A 79 20.16 14.08 -2.89
N SER A 80 20.99 14.79 -3.65
CA SER A 80 21.29 16.21 -3.45
C SER A 80 20.60 17.07 -4.52
N PHE A 81 19.91 18.14 -4.13
CA PHE A 81 19.11 18.97 -5.02
C PHE A 81 18.90 20.39 -4.47
N ILE A 82 18.57 21.34 -5.35
CA ILE A 82 18.05 22.66 -4.94
C ILE A 82 16.55 22.65 -5.25
N PRO A 83 15.66 22.63 -4.24
CA PRO A 83 14.23 22.47 -4.46
C PRO A 83 13.63 23.69 -5.17
N PRO A 84 12.72 23.49 -6.15
CA PRO A 84 11.77 24.52 -6.54
C PRO A 84 10.91 24.97 -5.34
N ASP A 85 10.44 26.21 -5.37
CA ASP A 85 9.51 26.68 -4.34
C ASP A 85 8.11 26.06 -4.53
N GLY A 86 7.41 25.81 -3.43
CA GLY A 86 6.09 25.18 -3.43
C GLY A 86 6.09 23.65 -3.60
N GLU A 87 5.05 23.11 -4.25
CA GLU A 87 4.80 21.67 -4.37
C GLU A 87 5.39 21.09 -5.66
N PHE A 88 6.26 20.07 -5.54
CA PHE A 88 6.81 19.33 -6.68
C PHE A 88 7.06 17.85 -6.36
N GLU A 89 7.10 17.00 -7.39
CA GLU A 89 7.45 15.58 -7.27
C GLU A 89 8.99 15.44 -7.32
N LEU A 90 9.63 15.16 -6.17
CA LEU A 90 11.08 15.01 -6.07
C LEU A 90 11.59 13.74 -6.75
N MET A 91 10.88 12.63 -6.53
CA MET A 91 11.23 11.34 -7.13
C MET A 91 10.03 10.40 -7.22
N ARG A 92 10.13 9.46 -8.15
CA ARG A 92 9.26 8.29 -8.28
C ARG A 92 10.11 7.04 -8.17
N TYR A 93 9.57 5.99 -7.57
CA TYR A 93 10.27 4.74 -7.40
C TYR A 93 9.33 3.55 -7.53
N ARG A 94 9.91 2.40 -7.86
CA ARG A 94 9.21 1.11 -7.89
C ARG A 94 9.96 0.10 -7.02
N THR A 95 9.20 -0.76 -6.36
CA THR A 95 9.74 -1.94 -5.66
C THR A 95 8.84 -3.15 -5.84
N THR A 96 9.45 -4.33 -5.94
CA THR A 96 8.79 -5.63 -6.08
C THR A 96 9.12 -6.58 -4.93
N LYS A 97 10.06 -6.20 -4.06
CA LYS A 97 10.61 -7.05 -2.99
C LYS A 97 10.17 -6.53 -1.61
N ASP A 98 10.04 -7.46 -0.67
CA ASP A 98 9.79 -7.18 0.76
C ASP A 98 8.58 -6.26 1.03
N ILE A 99 7.56 -6.33 0.17
CA ILE A 99 6.34 -5.53 0.26
C ILE A 99 5.49 -6.01 1.44
N ILE A 100 5.14 -5.08 2.32
CA ILE A 100 4.18 -5.32 3.40
C ILE A 100 2.77 -5.32 2.80
N LEU A 101 2.09 -6.46 2.82
CA LEU A 101 0.68 -6.57 2.45
C LEU A 101 -0.21 -6.14 3.61
N PRO A 102 -0.91 -4.99 3.54
CA PRO A 102 -1.65 -4.47 4.70
C PRO A 102 -2.88 -5.31 5.06
N PHE A 103 -3.42 -6.06 4.11
CA PHE A 103 -4.61 -6.88 4.32
C PHE A 103 -4.48 -8.26 3.70
N ARG A 104 -4.81 -9.31 4.45
CA ARG A 104 -5.03 -10.64 3.90
C ARG A 104 -6.53 -10.85 3.72
N VAL A 105 -6.95 -11.17 2.50
CA VAL A 105 -8.34 -11.52 2.18
C VAL A 105 -8.43 -13.03 2.06
N ILE A 106 -9.34 -13.65 2.80
CA ILE A 106 -9.56 -15.10 2.82
C ILE A 106 -11.01 -15.34 2.38
N PRO A 107 -11.24 -15.67 1.11
CA PRO A 107 -12.55 -16.02 0.62
C PRO A 107 -12.85 -17.50 0.84
N LEU A 108 -14.10 -17.78 1.17
CA LEU A 108 -14.68 -19.12 1.24
C LEU A 108 -15.99 -19.08 0.46
N VAL A 109 -16.07 -19.85 -0.61
CA VAL A 109 -17.25 -19.92 -1.48
C VAL A 109 -17.75 -21.36 -1.50
N ARG A 110 -19.02 -21.55 -1.14
CA ARG A 110 -19.71 -22.83 -1.13
C ARG A 110 -20.94 -22.77 -2.03
N GLU A 111 -21.01 -23.68 -2.99
CA GLU A 111 -22.20 -23.87 -3.83
C GLU A 111 -23.17 -24.80 -3.10
N VAL A 112 -24.44 -24.40 -2.98
CA VAL A 112 -25.50 -25.19 -2.34
C VAL A 112 -26.51 -25.55 -3.44
N GLY A 113 -26.38 -26.77 -3.96
CA GLY A 113 -27.15 -27.20 -5.13
C GLY A 113 -26.83 -26.34 -6.36
N ARG A 114 -27.88 -25.88 -7.08
CA ARG A 114 -27.76 -25.00 -8.26
C ARG A 114 -28.43 -23.64 -8.09
N THR A 115 -29.09 -23.42 -6.96
CA THR A 115 -29.96 -22.26 -6.72
C THR A 115 -29.38 -21.29 -5.69
N LYS A 116 -28.30 -21.65 -5.01
CA LYS A 116 -27.75 -20.85 -3.93
C LYS A 116 -26.23 -20.94 -3.88
N LEU A 117 -25.60 -19.81 -3.56
CA LEU A 117 -24.17 -19.68 -3.37
C LEU A 117 -23.93 -18.93 -2.06
N GLU A 118 -23.17 -19.55 -1.17
CA GLU A 118 -22.79 -18.97 0.11
C GLU A 118 -21.36 -18.47 0.02
N VAL A 119 -21.17 -17.20 0.36
CA VAL A 119 -19.86 -16.54 0.36
C VAL A 119 -19.54 -16.07 1.77
N LYS A 120 -18.37 -16.43 2.26
CA LYS A 120 -17.80 -15.84 3.47
C LYS A 120 -16.45 -15.23 3.13
N VAL A 121 -16.27 -13.95 3.43
CA VAL A 121 -14.99 -13.27 3.23
C VAL A 121 -14.48 -12.76 4.56
N VAL A 122 -13.28 -13.20 4.93
CA VAL A 122 -12.56 -12.70 6.11
C VAL A 122 -11.43 -11.80 5.64
N ILE A 123 -11.37 -10.59 6.16
CA ILE A 123 -10.23 -9.69 5.98
C ILE A 123 -9.46 -9.60 7.30
N LYS A 124 -8.13 -9.76 7.21
CA LYS A 124 -7.20 -9.63 8.32
C LYS A 124 -6.26 -8.48 8.03
N SER A 125 -6.16 -7.53 8.94
CA SER A 125 -5.19 -6.42 8.84
C SER A 125 -3.84 -6.84 9.39
N ASN A 126 -2.76 -6.60 8.63
CA ASN A 126 -1.40 -7.04 8.97
C ASN A 126 -0.44 -5.85 9.02
N PHE A 127 -0.65 -4.99 10.02
CA PHE A 127 0.19 -3.83 10.29
C PHE A 127 0.04 -3.43 11.76
N LYS A 128 0.86 -2.49 12.23
CA LYS A 128 0.91 -2.09 13.64
C LYS A 128 -0.50 -1.75 14.21
N PRO A 129 -0.87 -2.26 15.39
CA PRO A 129 -2.19 -2.00 15.99
C PRO A 129 -2.52 -0.52 16.22
N SER A 130 -1.50 0.32 16.41
CA SER A 130 -1.66 1.78 16.61
C SER A 130 -2.04 2.53 15.33
N LEU A 131 -1.87 1.91 14.15
CA LEU A 131 -2.24 2.53 12.89
C LEU A 131 -3.68 2.16 12.51
N LEU A 132 -4.36 3.10 11.86
CA LEU A 132 -5.73 2.93 11.39
C LEU A 132 -5.76 3.02 9.86
N ALA A 133 -6.17 1.93 9.21
CA ALA A 133 -6.55 1.96 7.81
C ALA A 133 -7.91 2.66 7.66
N GLN A 134 -8.10 3.36 6.55
CA GLN A 134 -9.30 4.15 6.25
C GLN A 134 -9.83 3.85 4.86
N LYS A 135 -11.07 4.26 4.61
CA LYS A 135 -11.74 4.14 3.28
C LYS A 135 -11.66 2.72 2.73
N ILE A 136 -11.89 1.73 3.60
CA ILE A 136 -11.79 0.33 3.26
C ILE A 136 -13.06 -0.06 2.51
N GLU A 137 -12.89 -0.62 1.32
CA GLU A 137 -13.97 -1.11 0.48
C GLU A 137 -13.57 -2.46 -0.10
N VAL A 138 -14.33 -3.50 0.23
CA VAL A 138 -14.16 -4.84 -0.33
C VAL A 138 -15.27 -5.06 -1.34
N ARG A 139 -14.90 -5.42 -2.56
CA ARG A 139 -15.82 -5.72 -3.65
C ARG A 139 -15.80 -7.22 -3.91
N ILE A 140 -16.95 -7.86 -3.68
CA ILE A 140 -17.14 -9.30 -3.84
C ILE A 140 -18.05 -9.51 -5.06
N PRO A 141 -17.54 -10.05 -6.18
CA PRO A 141 -18.35 -10.27 -7.36
C PRO A 141 -19.42 -11.34 -7.12
N THR A 142 -20.56 -11.19 -7.79
CA THR A 142 -21.68 -12.15 -7.80
C THR A 142 -21.90 -12.65 -9.23
N PRO A 143 -22.52 -13.83 -9.40
CA PRO A 143 -22.94 -14.30 -10.72
C PRO A 143 -23.91 -13.35 -11.41
N LEU A 144 -24.02 -13.46 -12.75
CA LEU A 144 -24.96 -12.65 -13.55
C LEU A 144 -26.43 -13.09 -13.35
N ASN A 145 -26.65 -14.36 -13.01
CA ASN A 145 -27.96 -14.93 -12.73
C ASN A 145 -28.38 -14.76 -11.26
N THR A 146 -27.84 -13.76 -10.56
CA THR A 146 -28.23 -13.48 -9.17
C THR A 146 -29.65 -12.91 -9.11
N SER A 147 -30.53 -13.58 -8.36
CA SER A 147 -31.91 -13.15 -8.08
C SER A 147 -31.96 -12.23 -6.85
N GLY A 148 -31.24 -12.61 -5.80
CA GLY A 148 -31.30 -11.97 -4.49
C GLY A 148 -30.01 -12.17 -3.72
N VAL A 149 -29.73 -11.25 -2.79
CA VAL A 149 -28.54 -11.33 -1.94
C VAL A 149 -28.89 -10.91 -0.52
N GLN A 150 -28.65 -11.80 0.43
CA GLN A 150 -28.70 -11.52 1.86
C GLN A 150 -27.27 -11.38 2.40
N VAL A 151 -26.99 -10.32 3.15
CA VAL A 151 -25.64 -10.05 3.69
C VAL A 151 -25.68 -9.83 5.19
N ILE A 152 -24.70 -10.39 5.89
CA ILE A 152 -24.49 -10.23 7.33
C ILE A 152 -23.05 -9.80 7.55
N CYS A 153 -22.86 -8.60 8.11
CA CYS A 153 -21.54 -8.10 8.51
C CYS A 153 -21.62 -7.39 9.87
N MET A 154 -20.68 -7.69 10.77
CA MET A 154 -20.62 -7.08 12.10
C MET A 154 -19.95 -5.70 12.10
N LYS A 155 -19.11 -5.42 11.09
CA LYS A 155 -18.36 -4.16 10.96
C LYS A 155 -18.60 -3.57 9.59
N GLY A 156 -18.81 -2.26 9.53
CA GLY A 156 -19.07 -1.56 8.28
C GLY A 156 -20.51 -1.74 7.80
N LYS A 157 -20.74 -1.43 6.52
CA LYS A 157 -22.02 -1.60 5.83
C LYS A 157 -21.78 -2.33 4.52
N ALA A 158 -22.58 -3.35 4.23
CA ALA A 158 -22.55 -4.08 2.97
C ALA A 158 -23.84 -3.82 2.19
N LYS A 159 -23.73 -3.68 0.87
CA LYS A 159 -24.87 -3.57 -0.03
C LYS A 159 -24.61 -4.35 -1.31
N TYR A 160 -25.62 -5.06 -1.79
CA TYR A 160 -25.60 -5.60 -3.14
C TYR A 160 -25.87 -4.49 -4.16
N LYS A 161 -25.11 -4.47 -5.25
CA LYS A 161 -25.31 -3.58 -6.38
C LYS A 161 -25.52 -4.42 -7.65
N ALA A 162 -26.78 -4.51 -8.09
CA ALA A 162 -27.17 -5.32 -9.25
C ALA A 162 -26.50 -4.87 -10.56
N SER A 163 -26.43 -3.56 -10.82
CA SER A 163 -25.77 -3.00 -12.01
C SER A 163 -24.28 -3.36 -12.13
N GLU A 164 -23.66 -3.67 -11.00
CA GLU A 164 -22.23 -3.97 -10.87
C GLU A 164 -21.97 -5.47 -10.64
N ASN A 165 -23.03 -6.29 -10.50
CA ASN A 165 -22.97 -7.69 -10.11
C ASN A 165 -21.98 -7.93 -8.96
N ALA A 166 -22.10 -7.14 -7.90
CA ALA A 166 -21.17 -7.20 -6.78
C ALA A 166 -21.80 -6.77 -5.45
N ILE A 167 -21.33 -7.40 -4.39
CA ILE A 167 -21.52 -6.94 -3.01
C ILE A 167 -20.38 -5.98 -2.70
N VAL A 168 -20.74 -4.77 -2.25
CA VAL A 168 -19.79 -3.75 -1.85
C VAL A 168 -19.87 -3.59 -0.33
N TRP A 169 -18.78 -3.99 0.34
CA TRP A 169 -18.64 -3.91 1.79
C TRP A 169 -17.69 -2.78 2.18
N LYS A 170 -18.22 -1.74 2.83
CA LYS A 170 -17.47 -0.55 3.21
C LYS A 170 -17.25 -0.48 4.71
N ILE A 171 -16.00 -0.33 5.14
CA ILE A 171 -15.59 -0.13 6.52
C ILE A 171 -14.89 1.23 6.60
N LYS A 172 -15.41 2.13 7.45
CA LYS A 172 -14.85 3.48 7.57
C LYS A 172 -13.39 3.46 8.01
N ARG A 173 -13.10 2.69 9.07
CA ARG A 173 -11.76 2.57 9.68
C ARG A 173 -11.56 1.17 10.27
N MET A 174 -10.32 0.67 10.24
CA MET A 174 -9.92 -0.59 10.86
C MET A 174 -8.51 -0.47 11.41
N ALA A 175 -8.32 -0.84 12.68
CA ALA A 175 -6.99 -0.89 13.30
C ALA A 175 -6.19 -2.10 12.80
N GLY A 176 -4.87 -2.04 12.93
CA GLY A 176 -3.98 -3.15 12.59
C GLY A 176 -4.17 -4.36 13.53
N MET A 177 -3.79 -5.54 13.05
CA MET A 177 -3.92 -6.82 13.77
C MET A 177 -5.36 -7.13 14.21
N LYS A 178 -6.35 -6.65 13.45
CA LYS A 178 -7.77 -6.97 13.59
C LYS A 178 -8.25 -7.83 12.45
N GLU A 179 -9.35 -8.53 12.71
CA GLU A 179 -10.08 -9.32 11.72
C GLU A 179 -11.52 -8.82 11.61
N SER A 180 -12.10 -8.94 10.42
CA SER A 180 -13.51 -8.66 10.17
C SER A 180 -14.01 -9.61 9.10
N GLN A 181 -15.27 -9.99 9.18
CA GLN A 181 -15.86 -10.92 8.23
C GLN A 181 -17.22 -10.43 7.76
N ILE A 182 -17.56 -10.84 6.55
CA ILE A 182 -18.89 -10.74 5.95
C ILE A 182 -19.31 -12.14 5.48
N SER A 183 -20.56 -12.48 5.77
CA SER A 183 -21.24 -13.65 5.21
C SER A 183 -22.33 -13.17 4.27
N ALA A 184 -22.47 -13.82 3.12
CA ALA A 184 -23.48 -13.52 2.14
C ALA A 184 -24.09 -14.81 1.60
N GLU A 185 -25.39 -14.76 1.39
CA GLU A 185 -26.17 -15.79 0.74
C GLU A 185 -26.73 -15.19 -0.55
N ILE A 186 -26.36 -15.81 -1.68
CA ILE A 186 -26.69 -15.36 -3.02
C ILE A 186 -27.64 -16.38 -3.62
N GLU A 187 -28.85 -15.95 -3.93
CA GLU A 187 -29.85 -16.73 -4.63
C GLU A 187 -29.60 -16.63 -6.13
N LEU A 188 -29.65 -17.77 -6.82
CA LEU A 188 -29.37 -17.91 -8.24
C LEU A 188 -30.62 -18.35 -8.98
N LEU A 189 -30.90 -17.69 -10.09
CA LEU A 189 -31.87 -18.16 -11.06
C LEU A 189 -31.31 -19.40 -11.77
N PRO A 190 -32.15 -20.41 -12.07
CA PRO A 190 -31.75 -21.53 -12.90
C PRO A 190 -31.20 -21.02 -14.24
N THR A 191 -30.06 -21.54 -14.66
CA THR A 191 -29.50 -21.31 -16.00
C THR A 191 -29.40 -22.63 -16.76
N ASN A 192 -29.66 -22.57 -18.07
CA ASN A 192 -29.44 -23.69 -18.99
C ASN A 192 -27.97 -23.86 -19.37
N ASP A 193 -27.11 -22.92 -18.97
CA ASP A 193 -25.68 -22.96 -19.28
C ASP A 193 -24.95 -24.04 -18.50
N LYS A 194 -24.32 -24.97 -19.23
CA LYS A 194 -23.37 -25.95 -18.65
C LYS A 194 -22.05 -25.31 -18.21
N LYS A 195 -21.83 -24.02 -18.51
CA LYS A 195 -20.57 -23.32 -18.19
C LYS A 195 -20.56 -22.93 -16.71
N LYS A 196 -19.59 -23.50 -15.98
CA LYS A 196 -19.32 -23.11 -14.59
C LYS A 196 -18.94 -21.62 -14.53
N TRP A 197 -19.48 -20.91 -13.55
CA TRP A 197 -19.19 -19.49 -13.36
C TRP A 197 -17.69 -19.25 -13.15
N ALA A 198 -17.08 -18.47 -14.04
CA ALA A 198 -15.70 -18.01 -13.90
C ALA A 198 -15.66 -16.91 -12.84
N ARG A 199 -15.30 -17.28 -11.62
CA ARG A 199 -15.31 -16.41 -10.44
C ARG A 199 -14.30 -15.26 -10.62
N PRO A 200 -14.76 -14.00 -10.78
CA PRO A 200 -13.85 -12.88 -10.81
C PRO A 200 -13.18 -12.73 -9.44
N PRO A 201 -11.98 -12.14 -9.35
CA PRO A 201 -11.32 -11.94 -8.07
C PRO A 201 -12.08 -10.94 -7.19
N ILE A 202 -11.98 -11.12 -5.88
CA ILE A 202 -12.38 -10.13 -4.89
C ILE A 202 -11.34 -9.02 -4.87
N SER A 203 -11.78 -7.78 -5.04
CA SER A 203 -10.91 -6.61 -5.00
C SER A 203 -11.09 -5.82 -3.70
N MET A 204 -10.04 -5.12 -3.29
CA MET A 204 -10.05 -4.30 -2.09
C MET A 204 -9.43 -2.93 -2.33
N ASN A 205 -10.13 -1.89 -1.91
CA ASN A 205 -9.61 -0.54 -1.85
C ASN A 205 -9.38 -0.11 -0.40
N PHE A 206 -8.29 0.59 -0.13
CA PHE A 206 -7.97 1.10 1.21
C PHE A 206 -6.91 2.21 1.17
N GLU A 207 -6.81 2.94 2.29
CA GLU A 207 -5.75 3.90 2.58
C GLU A 207 -5.10 3.55 3.92
N VAL A 208 -3.77 3.47 3.97
CA VAL A 208 -2.99 3.17 5.18
C VAL A 208 -1.94 4.26 5.47
N PRO A 209 -1.71 4.62 6.73
CA PRO A 209 -0.80 5.70 7.11
C PRO A 209 0.68 5.25 7.19
N PHE A 210 1.12 4.41 6.25
CA PHE A 210 2.51 3.94 6.14
C PHE A 210 2.83 3.60 4.69
N ALA A 211 4.12 3.48 4.35
CA ALA A 211 4.56 3.04 3.03
C ALA A 211 4.61 1.50 2.96
N PRO A 212 3.80 0.83 2.13
CA PRO A 212 3.84 -0.63 1.99
C PRO A 212 5.18 -1.15 1.48
N SER A 213 5.96 -0.31 0.80
CA SER A 213 7.33 -0.58 0.36
C SER A 213 8.35 -0.67 1.52
N GLY A 214 7.98 -0.26 2.73
CA GLY A 214 8.91 -0.13 3.85
C GLY A 214 9.80 1.11 3.78
N LEU A 215 9.62 2.00 2.78
CA LEU A 215 10.38 3.24 2.68
C LEU A 215 10.19 4.10 3.92
N LYS A 216 11.31 4.57 4.48
CA LYS A 216 11.37 5.55 5.56
C LYS A 216 12.39 6.63 5.21
N VAL A 217 11.96 7.87 5.34
CA VAL A 217 12.84 9.03 5.35
C VAL A 217 13.71 8.96 6.60
N ARG A 218 15.04 8.92 6.42
CA ARG A 218 16.02 8.94 7.50
C ARG A 218 16.40 10.36 7.89
N TYR A 219 16.57 11.22 6.89
CA TYR A 219 16.88 12.63 7.10
C TYR A 219 16.51 13.46 5.88
N LEU A 220 16.27 14.75 6.12
CA LEU A 220 16.32 15.81 5.12
C LEU A 220 17.24 16.88 5.70
N LYS A 221 18.37 17.13 5.06
CA LYS A 221 19.29 18.21 5.43
C LYS A 221 19.11 19.38 4.48
N VAL A 222 19.17 20.59 5.00
CA VAL A 222 18.99 21.85 4.29
C VAL A 222 20.19 22.73 4.59
N PHE A 223 20.88 23.19 3.55
CA PHE A 223 22.07 24.01 3.65
C PHE A 223 21.85 25.30 2.84
N GLU A 224 21.74 26.44 3.53
CA GLU A 224 21.70 27.76 2.91
C GLU A 224 22.94 28.55 3.32
N PRO A 225 23.93 28.71 2.44
CA PRO A 225 25.18 29.39 2.79
C PRO A 225 25.08 30.92 2.81
N LYS A 226 24.06 31.52 2.18
CA LYS A 226 23.97 32.98 2.00
C LYS A 226 23.07 33.67 3.01
N LEU A 227 22.12 32.96 3.61
CA LEU A 227 21.16 33.51 4.56
C LEU A 227 21.42 32.99 5.96
N ASN A 228 21.02 33.78 6.97
CA ASN A 228 21.24 33.47 8.38
C ASN A 228 20.21 32.46 8.93
N TYR A 229 20.10 31.29 8.31
CA TYR A 229 19.40 30.15 8.89
C TYR A 229 20.12 28.84 8.58
N SER A 230 20.06 27.94 9.53
CA SER A 230 20.71 26.64 9.52
C SER A 230 19.71 25.50 9.31
N ASP A 231 20.23 24.28 9.20
CA ASP A 231 19.39 23.07 9.11
C ASP A 231 18.43 22.90 10.30
N HIS A 232 18.81 23.42 11.46
CA HIS A 232 18.05 23.34 12.71
C HIS A 232 16.89 24.33 12.78
N ASP A 233 16.98 25.42 12.03
CA ASP A 233 15.92 26.44 11.96
C ASP A 233 14.77 25.99 11.04
N VAL A 234 14.99 24.95 10.24
CA VAL A 234 14.00 24.42 9.30
C VAL A 234 13.12 23.36 9.96
N ILE A 235 11.81 23.66 10.02
CA ILE A 235 10.80 22.70 10.45
C ILE A 235 10.49 21.71 9.31
N LYS A 236 10.62 20.41 9.59
CA LYS A 236 10.49 19.34 8.60
C LYS A 236 9.34 18.41 8.96
N TRP A 237 8.46 18.17 7.99
CA TRP A 237 7.32 17.27 8.13
C TRP A 237 7.37 16.14 7.12
N VAL A 238 6.91 14.97 7.52
CA VAL A 238 6.72 13.83 6.61
C VAL A 238 5.43 13.12 6.96
N ARG A 239 4.69 12.70 5.93
CA ARG A 239 3.55 11.79 6.07
C ARG A 239 3.66 10.67 5.05
N TYR A 240 3.19 9.49 5.42
CA TYR A 240 3.15 8.32 4.55
C TYR A 240 1.70 7.98 4.25
N ILE A 241 1.38 7.81 2.97
CA ILE A 241 0.05 7.45 2.51
C ILE A 241 0.19 6.29 1.53
N GLY A 242 -0.08 5.08 2.00
CA GLY A 242 -0.23 3.90 1.17
C GLY A 242 -1.67 3.81 0.67
N ARG A 243 -1.84 3.61 -0.64
CA ARG A 243 -3.15 3.36 -1.26
C ARG A 243 -3.10 2.04 -2.02
N SER A 244 -4.21 1.34 -2.04
CA SER A 244 -4.39 0.19 -2.93
C SER A 244 -4.31 0.66 -4.39
N GLY A 245 -3.50 -0.03 -5.19
CA GLY A 245 -3.66 -0.09 -6.64
C GLY A 245 -4.57 -1.27 -6.98
N ILE A 246 -4.09 -2.18 -7.83
CA ILE A 246 -4.74 -3.48 -8.06
C ILE A 246 -4.49 -4.37 -6.83
N TYR A 247 -5.54 -4.61 -6.04
CA TYR A 247 -5.46 -5.47 -4.85
C TYR A 247 -6.53 -6.55 -4.92
N GLU A 248 -6.17 -7.68 -5.53
CA GLU A 248 -7.12 -8.72 -5.92
C GLU A 248 -6.74 -10.10 -5.35
N THR A 249 -7.76 -10.83 -4.88
CA THR A 249 -7.65 -12.20 -4.40
C THR A 249 -8.63 -13.09 -5.15
N ARG A 250 -8.11 -14.16 -5.77
CA ARG A 250 -8.91 -15.15 -6.51
C ARG A 250 -9.67 -16.06 -5.53
N CYS A 251 -10.82 -16.59 -5.95
CA CYS A 251 -11.69 -17.49 -5.18
C CYS A 251 -12.29 -18.60 -6.05
#